data_AF-A0A7X8GQZ4-F1
#
_entry.id   AF-A0A7X8GQZ4-F1
#
_cell.length_a   1.000
_cell.length_b   1.000
_cell.length_c   1.000
_cell.angle_alpha   90.00
_cell.angle_beta   90.00
_cell.angle_gamma   90.00
#
_symmetry.space_group_name_H-M   'P 1'
#
loop_
_entity.id
_entity.type
_entity.pdbx_description
1 polymer ?
#
loop_
_entity_poly.entity_id
_entity_poly.type
_entity_poly.pdbx_seq_one_letter_code
_entity_poly.pdbx_strand_id
1 'polypeptide(L)'
;MKQDENKKAQEIIEAARLKSQFLASMSHELRTPLNSVIGFSELLMDGLVGDLNEKQRHYISIIHSSGSHLLRLVNDILDYSRLEAGMLEIFNEPTEISTVIWEVLKAYNVISERKGIELKVEVEPLETILTDRRKLAQIVDNLLSNAVKFTEKGTIVIKAGKVGDKLLVSVSDTGIGIEEEEVKKVFEAFHQVDGTTTRRYEGTGLGLALVKKLLEIQGGSIDVKSAPGAGSTFTVKLPYVRFEQPAHPKDKEELKGKLPPVTDKPILVVEDNPLAANLMSVWLGEAGYKVEVATTGEEALSKALTLIPAAITLDILLPEMDGWRVLHRLKEIPETKDIPIIVVSIVEDKSFGLSLGAVDYMVKPVARVELLSKIEKLARSGRRTKRVLVIDDNPADISLIEEMLKLDGYEVLKAASGVEGLKKARADKPDLVVLDLMMPDLDGFDVMRLMESDEVTKGLPVILFTAKDLTEIDRANLSHNIRDIFTKAQLDRTSLRKKIGDLLGHKAEEET
;
A
#
# COMPACT_ATOMS: atom_id res chain seq x y z
N MET A 1 -16.90 -37.33 19.97
CA MET A 1 -17.71 -36.12 19.72
C MET A 1 -16.87 -34.90 19.37
N LYS A 2 -16.11 -34.28 20.30
CA LYS A 2 -15.29 -33.09 19.99
C LYS A 2 -14.21 -33.31 18.89
N GLN A 3 -13.62 -34.49 18.79
CA GLN A 3 -12.63 -34.81 17.73
C GLN A 3 -13.28 -34.99 16.34
N ASP A 4 -14.49 -35.56 16.25
CA ASP A 4 -15.22 -35.67 14.98
C ASP A 4 -15.76 -34.32 14.52
N GLU A 5 -16.18 -33.46 15.45
CA GLU A 5 -16.59 -32.07 15.16
C GLU A 5 -15.41 -31.25 14.61
N ASN A 6 -14.22 -31.39 15.20
CA ASN A 6 -13.03 -30.66 14.73
C ASN A 6 -12.53 -31.17 13.37
N LYS A 7 -12.64 -32.47 13.12
CA LYS A 7 -12.29 -33.08 11.83
C LYS A 7 -13.26 -32.65 10.73
N LYS A 8 -14.57 -32.67 11.01
CA LYS A 8 -15.58 -32.12 10.07
C LYS A 8 -15.40 -30.63 9.82
N ALA A 9 -15.04 -29.85 10.84
CA ALA A 9 -14.76 -28.42 10.67
C ALA A 9 -13.54 -28.19 9.75
N GLN A 10 -12.47 -28.98 9.92
CA GLN A 10 -11.30 -28.93 9.03
C GLN A 10 -11.64 -29.37 7.60
N GLU A 11 -12.41 -30.44 7.41
CA GLU A 11 -12.85 -30.91 6.08
C GLU A 11 -13.71 -29.87 5.36
N ILE A 12 -14.58 -29.14 6.08
CA ILE A 12 -15.40 -28.06 5.52
C ILE A 12 -14.53 -26.87 5.10
N ILE A 13 -13.56 -26.46 5.93
CA ILE A 13 -12.64 -25.35 5.62
C ILE A 13 -11.76 -25.71 4.41
N GLU A 14 -11.26 -26.95 4.35
CA GLU A 14 -10.43 -27.42 3.25
C GLU A 14 -11.21 -27.54 1.94
N ALA A 15 -12.45 -28.04 1.99
CA ALA A 15 -13.36 -28.06 0.84
C ALA A 15 -13.69 -26.64 0.35
N ALA A 16 -13.93 -25.69 1.26
CA ALA A 16 -14.15 -24.29 0.93
C ALA A 16 -12.90 -23.67 0.25
N ARG A 17 -11.71 -23.93 0.78
CA ARG A 17 -10.45 -23.44 0.19
C ARG A 17 -10.20 -24.01 -1.20
N LEU A 18 -10.44 -25.30 -1.41
CA LEU A 18 -10.30 -25.96 -2.71
C LEU A 18 -11.32 -25.44 -3.73
N LYS A 19 -12.58 -25.24 -3.32
CA LYS A 19 -13.63 -24.61 -4.14
C LYS A 19 -13.21 -23.20 -4.57
N SER A 20 -12.69 -22.42 -3.64
CA SER A 20 -12.20 -21.05 -3.88
C SER A 20 -11.01 -20.99 -4.82
N GLN A 21 -10.02 -21.86 -4.64
CA GLN A 21 -8.83 -21.94 -5.50
C GLN A 21 -9.20 -22.40 -6.92
N PHE A 22 -10.10 -23.38 -7.04
CA PHE A 22 -10.65 -23.83 -8.33
C PHE A 22 -11.37 -22.69 -9.06
N LEU A 23 -12.22 -21.94 -8.37
CA LEU A 23 -12.94 -20.80 -8.94
C LEU A 23 -11.99 -19.66 -9.36
N ALA A 24 -10.95 -19.38 -8.58
CA ALA A 24 -9.93 -18.40 -8.94
C ALA A 24 -9.14 -18.82 -10.19
N SER A 25 -8.78 -20.10 -10.32
CA SER A 25 -8.12 -20.65 -11.51
C SER A 25 -9.04 -20.55 -12.74
N MET A 26 -10.29 -21.00 -12.60
CA MET A 26 -11.30 -20.93 -13.66
C MET A 26 -11.57 -19.48 -14.09
N SER A 27 -11.52 -18.51 -13.17
CA SER A 27 -11.61 -17.09 -13.51
C SER A 27 -10.55 -16.67 -14.51
N HIS A 28 -9.29 -17.04 -14.29
CA HIS A 28 -8.19 -16.65 -15.16
C HIS A 28 -8.25 -17.36 -16.52
N GLU A 29 -8.63 -18.64 -16.52
CA GLU A 29 -8.81 -19.42 -17.75
C GLU A 29 -10.00 -18.94 -18.59
N LEU A 30 -11.05 -18.41 -17.99
CA LEU A 30 -12.20 -17.85 -18.70
C LEU A 30 -11.98 -16.40 -19.14
N ARG A 31 -11.32 -15.57 -18.32
CA ARG A 31 -11.04 -14.16 -18.64
C ARG A 31 -10.13 -14.00 -19.84
N THR A 32 -9.07 -14.78 -19.93
CA THR A 32 -8.07 -14.67 -21.00
C THR A 32 -8.67 -14.78 -22.41
N PRO A 33 -9.41 -15.86 -22.76
CA PRO A 33 -10.03 -15.96 -24.08
C PRO A 33 -11.14 -14.91 -24.30
N LEU A 34 -11.90 -14.54 -23.26
CA LEU A 34 -12.94 -13.52 -23.37
C LEU A 34 -12.37 -12.11 -23.64
N ASN A 35 -11.30 -11.74 -22.94
CA ASN A 35 -10.60 -10.47 -23.16
C ASN A 35 -10.02 -10.40 -24.57
N SER A 36 -9.53 -11.52 -25.11
CA SER A 36 -9.09 -11.57 -26.51
C SER A 36 -10.26 -11.35 -27.48
N VAL A 37 -11.40 -12.02 -27.28
CA VAL A 37 -12.59 -11.84 -28.14
C VAL A 37 -13.10 -10.40 -28.09
N ILE A 38 -13.19 -9.81 -26.89
CA ILE A 38 -13.61 -8.42 -26.69
C ILE A 38 -12.61 -7.47 -27.36
N GLY A 39 -11.32 -7.61 -27.06
CA GLY A 39 -10.27 -6.74 -27.61
C GLY A 39 -10.19 -6.80 -29.14
N PHE A 40 -10.28 -7.98 -29.75
CA PHE A 40 -10.32 -8.07 -31.22
C PHE A 40 -11.60 -7.48 -31.81
N SER A 41 -12.74 -7.62 -31.14
CA SER A 41 -13.99 -7.01 -31.60
C SER A 41 -13.95 -5.48 -31.52
N GLU A 42 -13.30 -4.92 -30.49
CA GLU A 42 -13.10 -3.48 -30.30
C GLU A 42 -12.13 -2.91 -31.37
N LEU A 43 -10.98 -3.56 -31.58
CA LEU A 43 -10.02 -3.19 -32.64
C LEU A 43 -10.66 -3.15 -34.04
N LEU A 44 -11.56 -4.09 -34.33
CA LEU A 44 -12.30 -4.10 -35.59
C LEU A 44 -13.33 -2.95 -35.65
N MET A 45 -14.05 -2.67 -34.56
CA MET A 45 -15.05 -1.59 -34.51
C MET A 45 -14.43 -0.19 -34.62
N ASP A 46 -13.21 -0.01 -34.11
CA ASP A 46 -12.42 1.22 -34.15
C ASP A 46 -11.76 1.47 -35.53
N GLY A 47 -11.85 0.50 -36.45
CA GLY A 47 -11.31 0.63 -37.81
C GLY A 47 -9.79 0.51 -37.89
N LEU A 48 -9.12 0.09 -36.82
CA LEU A 48 -7.65 -0.04 -36.73
C LEU A 48 -7.09 -1.15 -37.64
N VAL A 49 -7.95 -2.06 -38.12
CA VAL A 49 -7.58 -3.19 -38.99
C VAL A 49 -8.34 -3.13 -40.34
N GLY A 50 -8.88 -1.96 -40.68
CA GLY A 50 -9.60 -1.70 -41.93
C GLY A 50 -11.07 -1.33 -41.75
N ASP A 51 -11.68 -0.82 -42.82
CA ASP A 51 -13.07 -0.35 -42.80
C ASP A 51 -14.08 -1.51 -42.77
N LEU A 52 -15.06 -1.41 -41.87
CA LEU A 52 -16.18 -2.35 -41.76
C LEU A 52 -17.40 -1.83 -42.52
N ASN A 53 -18.04 -2.70 -43.31
CA ASN A 53 -19.39 -2.41 -43.81
C ASN A 53 -20.44 -2.50 -42.69
N GLU A 54 -21.64 -1.98 -42.92
CA GLU A 54 -22.71 -1.92 -41.90
C GLU A 54 -23.06 -3.29 -41.31
N LYS A 55 -23.11 -4.35 -42.13
CA LYS A 55 -23.41 -5.71 -41.66
C LYS A 55 -22.29 -6.27 -40.79
N GLN A 56 -21.03 -6.03 -41.15
CA GLN A 56 -19.88 -6.44 -40.35
C GLN A 56 -19.85 -5.71 -39.01
N ARG A 57 -20.08 -4.39 -39.01
CA ARG A 57 -20.17 -3.58 -37.79
C ARG A 57 -21.31 -4.06 -36.88
N HIS A 58 -22.44 -4.45 -37.46
CA HIS A 58 -23.56 -5.03 -36.70
C HIS A 58 -23.18 -6.37 -36.04
N TYR A 59 -22.59 -7.31 -36.77
CA TYR A 59 -22.18 -8.61 -36.19
C TYR A 59 -21.07 -8.47 -35.15
N ILE A 60 -20.09 -7.60 -35.37
CA ILE A 60 -19.01 -7.37 -34.41
C ILE A 60 -19.55 -6.71 -33.13
N SER A 61 -20.51 -5.80 -33.25
CA SER A 61 -21.21 -5.22 -32.10
C SER A 61 -21.94 -6.29 -31.26
N ILE A 62 -22.56 -7.29 -31.90
CA ILE A 62 -23.17 -8.44 -31.20
C ILE A 62 -22.12 -9.31 -30.51
N ILE A 63 -20.99 -9.58 -31.17
CA ILE A 63 -19.88 -10.36 -30.59
C ILE A 63 -19.31 -9.62 -29.37
N HIS A 64 -19.06 -8.32 -29.49
CA HIS A 64 -18.54 -7.48 -28.43
C HIS A 64 -19.50 -7.44 -27.22
N SER A 65 -20.80 -7.20 -27.47
CA SER A 65 -21.81 -7.14 -26.40
C SER A 65 -21.98 -8.48 -25.69
N SER A 66 -22.00 -9.58 -26.45
CA SER A 66 -22.11 -10.94 -25.91
C SER A 66 -20.88 -11.34 -25.11
N GLY A 67 -19.67 -11.03 -25.60
CA GLY A 67 -18.41 -11.27 -24.90
C GLY A 67 -18.34 -10.46 -23.59
N SER A 68 -18.65 -9.18 -23.66
CA SER A 68 -18.71 -8.30 -22.47
C SER A 68 -19.73 -8.79 -21.44
N HIS A 69 -20.89 -9.30 -21.90
CA HIS A 69 -21.91 -9.86 -21.02
C HIS A 69 -21.43 -11.15 -20.35
N LEU A 70 -20.80 -12.07 -21.09
CA LEU A 70 -20.27 -13.31 -20.53
C LEU A 70 -19.15 -13.05 -19.52
N LEU A 71 -18.27 -12.09 -19.80
CA LEU A 71 -17.22 -11.68 -18.87
C LEU A 71 -17.80 -11.14 -17.57
N ARG A 72 -18.87 -10.33 -17.65
CA ARG A 72 -19.59 -9.83 -16.47
C ARG A 72 -20.22 -10.97 -15.68
N LEU A 73 -20.89 -11.90 -16.34
CA LEU A 73 -21.46 -13.12 -15.74
C LEU A 73 -20.43 -13.92 -14.96
N VAL A 74 -19.27 -14.17 -15.57
CA VAL A 74 -18.16 -14.89 -14.94
C VAL A 74 -17.70 -14.14 -13.70
N ASN A 75 -17.48 -12.83 -13.80
CA ASN A 75 -17.08 -12.01 -12.65
C ASN A 75 -18.13 -12.01 -11.53
N ASP A 76 -19.42 -11.88 -11.85
CA ASP A 76 -20.51 -11.91 -10.87
C ASP A 76 -20.56 -13.24 -10.10
N ILE A 77 -20.41 -14.38 -10.79
CA ILE A 77 -20.40 -15.72 -10.17
C ILE A 77 -19.20 -15.87 -9.23
N LEU A 78 -18.05 -15.35 -9.63
CA LEU A 78 -16.82 -15.44 -8.84
C LEU A 78 -16.87 -14.52 -7.62
N ASP A 79 -17.33 -13.29 -7.80
CA ASP A 79 -17.54 -12.35 -6.69
C ASP A 79 -18.52 -12.94 -5.68
N TYR A 80 -19.65 -13.49 -6.16
CA TYR A 80 -20.61 -14.19 -5.31
C TYR A 80 -20.01 -15.38 -4.56
N SER A 81 -19.19 -16.18 -5.24
CA SER A 81 -18.56 -17.35 -4.61
C SER A 81 -17.49 -16.97 -3.58
N ARG A 82 -16.72 -15.91 -3.83
CA ARG A 82 -15.75 -15.36 -2.87
C ARG A 82 -16.44 -14.80 -1.64
N LEU A 83 -17.60 -14.16 -1.84
CA LEU A 83 -18.46 -13.69 -0.76
C LEU A 83 -19.02 -14.83 0.08
N GLU A 84 -19.56 -15.89 -0.53
CA GLU A 84 -20.05 -17.07 0.21
C GLU A 84 -18.95 -17.72 1.05
N ALA A 85 -17.73 -17.75 0.53
CA ALA A 85 -16.58 -18.33 1.23
C ALA A 85 -15.99 -17.42 2.32
N GLY A 86 -16.53 -16.20 2.51
CA GLY A 86 -16.05 -15.25 3.51
C GLY A 86 -14.64 -14.70 3.24
N MET A 87 -14.14 -14.82 2.01
CA MET A 87 -12.79 -14.39 1.62
C MET A 87 -12.76 -12.98 1.02
N LEU A 88 -13.88 -12.26 1.06
CA LEU A 88 -13.95 -10.91 0.52
C LEU A 88 -13.54 -9.91 1.59
N GLU A 89 -12.43 -9.23 1.35
CA GLU A 89 -11.92 -8.17 2.20
C GLU A 89 -12.56 -6.83 1.83
N ILE A 90 -12.89 -6.03 2.86
CA ILE A 90 -13.44 -4.68 2.73
C ILE A 90 -12.31 -3.68 2.97
N PHE A 91 -12.06 -2.81 2.00
CA PHE A 91 -11.00 -1.82 2.07
C PHE A 91 -11.61 -0.44 2.27
N ASN A 92 -11.79 -0.04 3.53
CA ASN A 92 -12.34 1.28 3.84
C ASN A 92 -11.31 2.38 3.59
N GLU A 93 -11.67 3.35 2.75
CA GLU A 93 -10.87 4.52 2.45
C GLU A 93 -11.67 5.82 2.62
N PRO A 94 -11.03 6.98 2.86
CA PRO A 94 -11.70 8.26 2.89
C PRO A 94 -12.39 8.54 1.55
N THR A 95 -13.71 8.56 1.55
CA THR A 95 -14.52 8.60 0.33
C THR A 95 -15.52 9.75 0.39
N GLU A 96 -15.56 10.53 -0.69
CA GLU A 96 -16.60 11.52 -0.94
C GLU A 96 -17.74 10.87 -1.75
N ILE A 97 -18.93 10.76 -1.15
CA ILE A 97 -20.05 9.98 -1.71
C ILE A 97 -20.58 10.57 -3.03
N SER A 98 -20.63 11.90 -3.12
CA SER A 98 -20.96 12.64 -4.35
C SER A 98 -20.09 12.17 -5.52
N THR A 99 -18.77 12.12 -5.33
CA THR A 99 -17.80 11.74 -6.36
C THR A 99 -18.06 10.34 -6.88
N VAL A 100 -18.31 9.37 -6.00
CA VAL A 100 -18.62 7.98 -6.40
C VAL A 100 -19.91 7.91 -7.23
N ILE A 101 -20.96 8.60 -6.78
CA ILE A 101 -22.25 8.61 -7.50
C ILE A 101 -22.09 9.25 -8.88
N TRP A 102 -21.37 10.36 -8.99
CA TRP A 102 -21.11 11.03 -10.26
C TRP A 102 -20.28 10.20 -11.23
N GLU A 103 -19.29 9.44 -10.73
CA GLU A 103 -18.47 8.53 -11.55
C GLU A 103 -19.32 7.45 -12.20
N VAL A 104 -20.19 6.79 -11.43
CA VAL A 104 -21.08 5.76 -11.95
C VAL A 104 -22.07 6.36 -12.96
N LEU A 105 -22.65 7.52 -12.63
CA LEU A 105 -23.62 8.21 -13.48
C LEU A 105 -23.11 8.55 -14.89
N LYS A 106 -21.82 8.89 -15.04
CA LYS A 106 -21.23 9.23 -16.35
C LYS A 106 -21.47 8.14 -17.40
N ALA A 107 -21.41 6.88 -16.99
CA ALA A 107 -21.63 5.74 -17.90
C ALA A 107 -23.09 5.63 -18.39
N TYR A 108 -24.05 6.20 -17.65
CA TYR A 108 -25.48 6.06 -17.94
C TYR A 108 -26.09 7.27 -18.64
N ASN A 109 -25.40 8.42 -18.71
CA ASN A 109 -25.91 9.62 -19.39
C ASN A 109 -26.30 9.33 -20.85
N VAL A 110 -25.38 8.75 -21.63
CA VAL A 110 -25.61 8.47 -23.06
C VAL A 110 -26.73 7.45 -23.29
N ILE A 111 -26.79 6.41 -22.45
CA ILE A 111 -27.79 5.35 -22.57
C ILE A 111 -29.18 5.87 -22.18
N SER A 112 -29.24 6.70 -21.14
CA SER A 112 -30.49 7.28 -20.64
C SER A 112 -31.05 8.31 -21.62
N GLU A 113 -30.21 9.16 -22.22
CA GLU A 113 -30.62 10.08 -23.29
C GLU A 113 -31.20 9.32 -24.49
N ARG A 114 -30.56 8.24 -24.94
CA ARG A 114 -31.05 7.41 -26.04
C ARG A 114 -32.42 6.78 -25.75
N LYS A 115 -32.68 6.40 -24.50
CA LYS A 115 -33.98 5.85 -24.06
C LYS A 115 -35.02 6.94 -23.75
N GLY A 116 -34.62 8.21 -23.65
CA GLY A 116 -35.49 9.29 -23.19
C GLY A 116 -35.82 9.19 -21.69
N ILE A 117 -34.87 8.72 -20.89
CA ILE A 117 -34.97 8.65 -19.43
C ILE A 117 -34.31 9.90 -18.82
N GLU A 118 -35.04 10.61 -17.98
CA GLU A 118 -34.53 11.75 -17.22
C GLU A 118 -33.79 11.26 -15.96
N LEU A 119 -32.51 11.59 -15.83
CA LEU A 119 -31.72 11.29 -14.63
C LEU A 119 -31.71 12.51 -13.69
N LYS A 120 -32.14 12.31 -12.44
CA LYS A 120 -32.07 13.32 -11.37
C LYS A 120 -31.16 12.87 -10.25
N VAL A 121 -30.39 13.81 -9.72
CA VAL A 121 -29.40 13.55 -8.67
C VAL A 121 -29.64 14.54 -7.53
N GLU A 122 -29.94 14.01 -6.36
CA GLU A 122 -30.19 14.76 -5.13
C GLU A 122 -29.24 14.25 -4.03
N VAL A 123 -28.01 14.78 -4.01
CA VAL A 123 -27.02 14.43 -2.99
C VAL A 123 -26.93 15.57 -1.98
N GLU A 124 -27.24 15.26 -0.72
CA GLU A 124 -27.02 16.19 0.38
C GLU A 124 -25.51 16.51 0.52
N PRO A 125 -25.13 17.68 1.07
CA PRO A 125 -23.74 17.97 1.39
C PRO A 125 -23.24 17.03 2.49
N LEU A 126 -22.64 15.91 2.07
CA LEU A 126 -22.10 14.88 2.94
C LEU A 126 -20.61 15.12 3.18
N GLU A 127 -20.15 14.87 4.40
CA GLU A 127 -18.73 14.85 4.73
C GLU A 127 -18.06 13.60 4.14
N THR A 128 -16.72 13.63 4.04
CA THR A 128 -15.93 12.44 3.72
C THR A 128 -16.14 11.38 4.79
N ILE A 129 -16.40 10.14 4.38
CA ILE A 129 -16.57 9.00 5.29
C ILE A 129 -15.56 7.91 4.98
N LEU A 130 -15.27 7.05 5.97
CA LEU A 130 -14.54 5.82 5.77
C LEU A 130 -15.50 4.75 5.25
N THR A 131 -15.35 4.36 3.98
CA THR A 131 -16.12 3.29 3.35
C THR A 131 -15.31 2.69 2.20
N ASP A 132 -15.65 1.48 1.75
CA ASP A 132 -15.04 0.92 0.55
C ASP A 132 -15.64 1.57 -0.71
N ARG A 133 -14.86 2.46 -1.33
CA ARG A 133 -15.26 3.20 -2.53
C ARG A 133 -15.63 2.28 -3.68
N ARG A 134 -14.87 1.20 -3.89
CA ARG A 134 -15.06 0.28 -5.02
C ARG A 134 -16.35 -0.51 -4.84
N LYS A 135 -16.61 -1.00 -3.62
CA LYS A 135 -17.84 -1.73 -3.31
C LYS A 135 -19.06 -0.81 -3.31
N LEU A 136 -18.92 0.43 -2.85
CA LEU A 136 -19.97 1.43 -2.97
C LEU A 136 -20.31 1.72 -4.44
N ALA A 137 -19.32 1.93 -5.29
CA ALA A 137 -19.52 2.11 -6.74
C ALA A 137 -20.23 0.90 -7.36
N GLN A 138 -19.80 -0.33 -7.01
CA GLN A 138 -20.43 -1.57 -7.46
C GLN A 138 -21.89 -1.70 -7.00
N ILE A 139 -22.21 -1.26 -5.79
CA ILE A 139 -23.58 -1.24 -5.28
C ILE A 139 -24.44 -0.27 -6.09
N VAL A 140 -23.97 0.97 -6.27
CA VAL A 140 -24.69 2.01 -7.02
C VAL A 140 -24.88 1.59 -8.48
N ASP A 141 -23.85 1.02 -9.11
CA ASP A 141 -23.90 0.52 -10.50
C ASP A 141 -24.94 -0.60 -10.67
N ASN A 142 -25.00 -1.55 -9.74
CA ASN A 142 -26.01 -2.62 -9.77
C ASN A 142 -27.44 -2.08 -9.64
N LEU A 143 -27.66 -1.07 -8.79
CA LEU A 143 -28.98 -0.46 -8.64
C LEU A 143 -29.36 0.38 -9.87
N LEU A 144 -28.42 1.16 -10.38
CA LEU A 144 -28.65 2.05 -11.53
C LEU A 144 -28.82 1.30 -12.84
N SER A 145 -28.02 0.26 -13.07
CA SER A 145 -28.17 -0.62 -14.24
C SER A 145 -29.55 -1.28 -14.25
N ASN A 146 -30.05 -1.75 -13.10
CA ASN A 146 -31.40 -2.30 -12.99
C ASN A 146 -32.46 -1.23 -13.28
N ALA A 147 -32.35 -0.04 -12.69
CA ALA A 147 -33.26 1.07 -12.94
C ALA A 147 -33.35 1.44 -14.43
N VAL A 148 -32.20 1.59 -15.11
CA VAL A 148 -32.13 1.90 -16.55
C VAL A 148 -32.60 0.73 -17.41
N LYS A 149 -32.37 -0.50 -16.98
CA LYS A 149 -32.81 -1.71 -17.67
C LYS A 149 -34.35 -1.81 -17.68
N PHE A 150 -34.99 -1.62 -16.53
CA PHE A 150 -36.44 -1.84 -16.34
C PHE A 150 -37.32 -0.60 -16.54
N THR A 151 -36.71 0.55 -16.86
CA THR A 151 -37.42 1.77 -17.28
C THR A 151 -37.33 1.91 -18.80
N GLU A 152 -38.47 1.93 -19.49
CA GLU A 152 -38.50 2.21 -20.95
C GLU A 152 -38.46 3.71 -21.24
N LYS A 153 -39.29 4.49 -20.56
CA LYS A 153 -39.32 5.98 -20.55
C LYS A 153 -39.75 6.45 -19.17
N GLY A 154 -39.21 7.57 -18.70
CA GLY A 154 -39.57 8.12 -17.39
C GLY A 154 -38.40 8.80 -16.71
N THR A 155 -38.40 8.79 -15.39
CA THR A 155 -37.38 9.41 -14.54
C THR A 155 -36.73 8.37 -13.65
N ILE A 156 -35.41 8.48 -13.47
CA ILE A 156 -34.64 7.79 -12.43
C ILE A 156 -34.05 8.85 -11.50
N VAL A 157 -34.22 8.69 -10.20
CA VAL A 157 -33.76 9.62 -9.17
C VAL A 157 -32.79 8.91 -8.24
N ILE A 158 -31.57 9.45 -8.13
CA ILE A 158 -30.58 9.01 -7.16
C ILE A 158 -30.56 10.01 -6.02
N LYS A 159 -30.73 9.53 -4.80
CA LYS A 159 -30.59 10.35 -3.59
C LYS A 159 -29.51 9.80 -2.68
N ALA A 160 -28.73 10.68 -2.08
CA ALA A 160 -27.82 10.29 -1.01
C ALA A 160 -27.86 11.30 0.13
N GLY A 161 -27.88 10.81 1.36
CA GLY A 161 -27.97 11.63 2.56
C GLY A 161 -27.61 10.88 3.82
N LYS A 162 -27.56 11.59 4.95
CA LYS A 162 -27.23 11.02 6.25
C LYS A 162 -28.48 10.99 7.14
N VAL A 163 -28.78 9.82 7.73
CA VAL A 163 -29.84 9.69 8.74
C VAL A 163 -29.27 9.00 9.97
N GLY A 164 -29.11 9.75 11.06
CA GLY A 164 -28.38 9.30 12.24
C GLY A 164 -26.94 8.94 11.89
N ASP A 165 -26.49 7.75 12.29
CA ASP A 165 -25.14 7.24 12.00
C ASP A 165 -25.09 6.35 10.76
N LYS A 166 -26.01 6.56 9.80
CA LYS A 166 -26.08 5.78 8.57
C LYS A 166 -26.09 6.66 7.33
N LEU A 167 -25.31 6.25 6.34
CA LEU A 167 -25.39 6.72 4.96
C LEU A 167 -26.59 6.03 4.32
N LEU A 168 -27.48 6.82 3.72
CA LEU A 168 -28.56 6.32 2.87
C LEU A 168 -28.23 6.68 1.42
N VAL A 169 -28.28 5.69 0.54
CA VAL A 169 -28.26 5.90 -0.90
C VAL A 169 -29.48 5.21 -1.48
N SER A 170 -30.32 5.94 -2.20
CA SER A 170 -31.51 5.39 -2.84
C SER A 170 -31.52 5.61 -4.34
N VAL A 171 -31.89 4.59 -5.09
CA VAL A 171 -32.15 4.67 -6.53
C VAL A 171 -33.63 4.39 -6.74
N SER A 172 -34.33 5.37 -7.29
CA SER A 172 -35.77 5.30 -7.59
C SER A 172 -35.99 5.34 -9.09
N ASP A 173 -36.78 4.43 -9.63
CA ASP A 173 -37.17 4.38 -11.03
C ASP A 173 -38.69 4.46 -11.18
N THR A 174 -39.14 4.78 -12.39
CA THR A 174 -40.56 4.84 -12.78
C THR A 174 -40.91 3.70 -13.75
N GLY A 175 -40.16 2.60 -13.68
CA GLY A 175 -40.29 1.45 -14.55
C GLY A 175 -41.47 0.54 -14.19
N ILE A 176 -41.36 -0.73 -14.60
CA ILE A 176 -42.45 -1.72 -14.50
C ILE A 176 -42.88 -2.06 -13.07
N GLY A 177 -42.06 -1.76 -12.06
CA GLY A 177 -42.31 -2.17 -10.67
C GLY A 177 -42.19 -3.68 -10.45
N ILE A 178 -42.39 -4.12 -9.20
CA ILE A 178 -42.24 -5.50 -8.74
C ILE A 178 -43.49 -5.88 -7.95
N GLU A 179 -44.03 -7.07 -8.23
CA GLU A 179 -45.15 -7.67 -7.49
C GLU A 179 -44.79 -7.95 -6.03
N GLU A 180 -45.74 -7.77 -5.10
CA GLU A 180 -45.49 -7.85 -3.66
C GLU A 180 -44.92 -9.21 -3.22
N GLU A 181 -45.34 -10.30 -3.87
CA GLU A 181 -44.84 -11.66 -3.63
C GLU A 181 -43.38 -11.87 -4.06
N GLU A 182 -42.92 -11.08 -5.04
CA GLU A 182 -41.58 -11.18 -5.63
C GLU A 182 -40.57 -10.26 -4.95
N VAL A 183 -41.03 -9.19 -4.29
CA VAL A 183 -40.18 -8.21 -3.58
C VAL A 183 -39.21 -8.87 -2.58
N LYS A 184 -39.59 -9.99 -1.94
CA LYS A 184 -38.70 -10.70 -1.01
C LYS A 184 -37.70 -11.61 -1.73
N LYS A 185 -38.07 -12.12 -2.89
CA LYS A 185 -37.27 -13.09 -3.66
C LYS A 185 -36.25 -12.43 -4.58
N VAL A 186 -36.40 -11.13 -4.90
CA VAL A 186 -35.43 -10.41 -5.77
C VAL A 186 -33.99 -10.38 -5.22
N PHE A 187 -33.79 -10.69 -3.94
CA PHE A 187 -32.46 -10.80 -3.32
C PHE A 187 -31.93 -12.24 -3.25
N GLU A 188 -32.69 -13.23 -3.70
CA GLU A 188 -32.25 -14.61 -3.80
C GLU A 188 -31.35 -14.79 -5.02
N ALA A 189 -30.25 -15.53 -4.85
CA ALA A 189 -29.31 -15.76 -5.94
C ALA A 189 -29.97 -16.56 -7.06
N PHE A 190 -29.71 -16.14 -8.31
CA PHE A 190 -30.26 -16.73 -9.53
C PHE A 190 -31.79 -16.58 -9.70
N HIS A 191 -32.45 -15.83 -8.82
CA HIS A 191 -33.88 -15.57 -8.94
C HIS A 191 -34.16 -14.47 -9.97
N GLN A 192 -35.16 -14.69 -10.83
CA GLN A 192 -35.62 -13.73 -11.85
C GLN A 192 -37.15 -13.71 -11.90
N VAL A 193 -37.72 -12.51 -12.00
CA VAL A 193 -39.18 -12.31 -12.04
C VAL A 193 -39.73 -12.72 -13.43
N ASP A 194 -40.37 -13.90 -13.46
CA ASP A 194 -41.16 -14.58 -14.52
C ASP A 194 -40.69 -14.60 -15.99
N GLY A 195 -40.91 -15.76 -16.64
CA GLY A 195 -40.36 -16.17 -17.94
C GLY A 195 -40.87 -15.47 -19.23
N THR A 196 -41.74 -14.46 -19.12
CA THR A 196 -42.18 -13.62 -20.25
C THR A 196 -41.33 -12.34 -20.36
N THR A 197 -40.85 -11.81 -19.24
CA THR A 197 -39.90 -10.69 -19.11
C THR A 197 -38.46 -11.11 -19.42
N THR A 198 -38.12 -12.39 -19.27
CA THR A 198 -36.78 -12.96 -19.52
C THR A 198 -36.33 -12.86 -20.98
N ARG A 199 -37.25 -12.85 -21.97
CA ARG A 199 -36.88 -12.67 -23.38
C ARG A 199 -36.53 -11.23 -23.76
N ARG A 200 -36.90 -10.25 -22.93
CA ARG A 200 -36.71 -8.82 -23.22
C ARG A 200 -35.57 -8.19 -22.42
N TYR A 201 -35.17 -8.81 -21.31
CA TYR A 201 -34.29 -8.21 -20.32
C TYR A 201 -33.25 -9.22 -19.78
N GLU A 202 -32.18 -9.47 -20.54
CA GLU A 202 -31.08 -10.37 -20.15
C GLU A 202 -30.40 -9.95 -18.84
N GLY A 203 -30.20 -10.88 -17.90
CA GLY A 203 -29.56 -10.66 -16.61
C GLY A 203 -29.17 -11.97 -15.93
N THR A 204 -28.31 -11.88 -14.92
CA THR A 204 -27.70 -13.05 -14.25
C THR A 204 -28.52 -13.50 -13.03
N GLY A 205 -29.41 -12.65 -12.52
CA GLY A 205 -30.10 -12.86 -11.24
C GLY A 205 -29.19 -12.74 -10.01
N LEU A 206 -27.94 -12.32 -10.18
CA LEU A 206 -26.97 -12.22 -9.08
C LEU A 206 -26.79 -10.80 -8.53
N GLY A 207 -27.08 -9.75 -9.33
CA GLY A 207 -26.76 -8.37 -8.96
C GLY A 207 -27.33 -7.92 -7.61
N LEU A 208 -28.63 -8.13 -7.37
CA LEU A 208 -29.25 -7.73 -6.09
C LEU A 208 -28.85 -8.63 -4.91
N ALA A 209 -28.65 -9.93 -5.15
CA ALA A 209 -28.11 -10.85 -4.15
C ALA A 209 -26.69 -10.45 -3.72
N LEU A 210 -25.86 -10.03 -4.68
CA LEU A 210 -24.51 -9.52 -4.47
C LEU A 210 -24.54 -8.23 -3.65
N VAL A 211 -25.40 -7.27 -4.02
CA VAL A 211 -25.59 -6.01 -3.27
C VAL A 211 -25.96 -6.29 -1.82
N LYS A 212 -26.93 -7.19 -1.58
CA LYS A 212 -27.34 -7.55 -0.22
C LYS A 212 -26.16 -8.11 0.60
N LYS A 213 -25.38 -9.04 0.02
CA LYS A 213 -24.21 -9.63 0.70
C LYS A 213 -23.09 -8.62 0.95
N LEU A 214 -22.80 -7.75 -0.02
CA LEU A 214 -21.81 -6.67 0.14
C LEU A 214 -22.20 -5.71 1.27
N LEU A 215 -23.49 -5.43 1.42
CA LEU A 215 -24.00 -4.61 2.51
C LEU A 215 -23.90 -5.34 3.85
N GLU A 216 -24.28 -6.61 3.93
CA GLU A 216 -24.18 -7.42 5.16
C GLU A 216 -22.76 -7.42 5.73
N ILE A 217 -21.74 -7.62 4.88
CA ILE A 217 -20.32 -7.62 5.31
C ILE A 217 -19.87 -6.22 5.79
N GLN A 218 -20.40 -5.15 5.19
CA GLN A 218 -20.12 -3.77 5.60
C GLN A 218 -20.99 -3.29 6.77
N GLY A 219 -21.78 -4.18 7.41
CA GLY A 219 -22.68 -3.81 8.52
C GLY A 219 -23.89 -2.97 8.08
N GLY A 220 -24.22 -3.01 6.79
CA GLY A 220 -25.33 -2.32 6.16
C GLY A 220 -26.55 -3.19 5.89
N SER A 221 -27.55 -2.60 5.23
CA SER A 221 -28.77 -3.28 4.80
C SER A 221 -29.36 -2.65 3.55
N ILE A 222 -30.24 -3.36 2.85
CA ILE A 222 -31.01 -2.84 1.71
C ILE A 222 -32.50 -3.02 1.97
N ASP A 223 -33.27 -1.98 1.66
CA ASP A 223 -34.73 -1.98 1.64
C ASP A 223 -35.24 -1.70 0.23
N VAL A 224 -36.42 -2.20 -0.08
CA VAL A 224 -37.08 -1.99 -1.36
C VAL A 224 -38.54 -1.60 -1.14
N LYS A 225 -39.00 -0.58 -1.87
CA LYS A 225 -40.40 -0.22 -2.01
C LYS A 225 -40.73 -0.24 -3.48
N SER A 226 -41.69 -1.06 -3.89
CA SER A 226 -42.07 -1.21 -5.28
C SER A 226 -43.55 -1.55 -5.38
N ALA A 227 -44.18 -1.13 -6.47
CA ALA A 227 -45.54 -1.53 -6.81
C ALA A 227 -45.65 -1.66 -8.35
N PRO A 228 -46.42 -2.63 -8.87
CA PRO A 228 -46.58 -2.82 -10.30
C PRO A 228 -47.01 -1.54 -11.02
N GLY A 229 -46.29 -1.16 -12.07
CA GLY A 229 -46.52 0.03 -12.88
C GLY A 229 -46.16 1.37 -12.23
N ALA A 230 -45.75 1.40 -10.96
CA ALA A 230 -45.33 2.60 -10.24
C ALA A 230 -43.80 2.78 -10.16
N GLY A 231 -43.04 1.76 -10.57
CA GLY A 231 -41.59 1.72 -10.45
C GLY A 231 -41.09 1.16 -9.11
N SER A 232 -39.78 1.23 -8.89
CA SER A 232 -39.14 0.69 -7.69
C SER A 232 -38.21 1.71 -7.04
N THR A 233 -38.08 1.64 -5.71
CA THR A 233 -37.11 2.39 -4.92
C THR A 233 -36.30 1.44 -4.08
N PHE A 234 -35.02 1.30 -4.41
CA PHE A 234 -34.05 0.55 -3.61
C PHE A 234 -33.28 1.54 -2.73
N THR A 235 -33.22 1.29 -1.43
CA THR A 235 -32.53 2.14 -0.46
C THR A 235 -31.50 1.30 0.28
N VAL A 236 -30.22 1.62 0.08
CA VAL A 236 -29.11 1.00 0.82
C VAL A 236 -28.74 1.85 2.01
N LYS A 237 -28.38 1.18 3.10
CA LYS A 237 -27.98 1.78 4.37
C LYS A 237 -26.60 1.25 4.72
N LEU A 238 -25.63 2.13 4.91
CA LEU A 238 -24.27 1.80 5.32
C LEU A 238 -23.90 2.56 6.60
N PRO A 239 -22.97 2.05 7.43
CA PRO A 239 -22.44 2.83 8.54
C PRO A 239 -21.82 4.16 8.07
N TYR A 240 -22.18 5.25 8.73
CA TYR A 240 -21.61 6.58 8.44
C TYR A 240 -20.47 6.85 9.42
N VAL A 241 -19.27 6.36 9.09
CA VAL A 241 -18.06 6.64 9.88
C VAL A 241 -17.40 7.87 9.30
N ARG A 242 -17.62 9.03 9.91
CA ARG A 242 -17.01 10.30 9.49
C ARG A 242 -15.49 10.12 9.44
N PHE A 243 -14.89 10.45 8.30
CA PHE A 243 -13.45 10.60 8.23
C PHE A 243 -13.11 11.95 8.85
N GLU A 244 -12.72 11.92 10.12
CA GLU A 244 -12.07 13.07 10.72
C GLU A 244 -10.66 13.11 10.17
N GLN A 245 -10.40 14.04 9.25
CA GLN A 245 -9.03 14.48 9.04
C GLN A 245 -8.50 14.84 10.42
N PRO A 246 -7.38 14.26 10.87
CA PRO A 246 -6.78 14.67 12.12
C PRO A 246 -6.67 16.19 12.05
N ALA A 247 -7.28 16.87 13.02
CA ALA A 247 -7.22 18.32 13.12
C ALA A 247 -5.77 18.70 12.84
N HIS A 248 -5.52 19.58 11.87
CA HIS A 248 -4.23 20.24 11.76
C HIS A 248 -3.85 20.64 13.18
N PRO A 249 -2.79 20.05 13.77
CA PRO A 249 -2.31 20.56 15.03
C PRO A 249 -2.03 22.02 14.77
N LYS A 250 -2.57 22.89 15.63
CA LYS A 250 -2.17 24.29 15.68
C LYS A 250 -0.70 24.46 16.05
N ASP A 251 0.05 23.37 16.17
CA ASP A 251 1.47 23.31 16.37
C ASP A 251 2.20 23.17 15.03
N LYS A 252 2.12 24.23 14.21
CA LYS A 252 3.03 24.45 13.08
C LYS A 252 4.50 24.66 13.51
N GLU A 253 4.80 24.57 14.81
CA GLU A 253 6.14 24.77 15.36
C GLU A 253 6.78 23.52 15.98
N GLU A 254 6.04 22.48 16.40
CA GLU A 254 6.65 21.33 17.11
C GLU A 254 7.13 20.19 16.21
N LEU A 255 6.71 20.13 14.93
CA LEU A 255 7.22 19.15 13.95
C LEU A 255 8.28 19.73 12.99
N LYS A 256 8.74 20.95 13.23
CA LYS A 256 9.85 21.58 12.47
C LYS A 256 11.25 21.19 12.94
N GLY A 257 11.38 20.23 13.86
CA GLY A 257 12.68 19.71 14.26
C GLY A 257 12.60 18.22 14.54
N LYS A 258 13.36 17.43 13.76
CA LYS A 258 13.89 16.06 14.06
C LYS A 258 13.83 15.05 12.89
N LEU A 259 13.69 15.48 11.64
CA LEU A 259 14.04 14.62 10.49
C LEU A 259 15.31 15.17 9.82
N PRO A 260 16.44 14.44 9.82
CA PRO A 260 17.58 14.86 9.03
C PRO A 260 17.23 14.76 7.54
N PRO A 261 17.61 15.72 6.68
CA PRO A 261 17.58 15.51 5.23
C PRO A 261 18.64 14.46 4.90
N VAL A 262 18.22 13.24 4.54
CA VAL A 262 19.14 12.09 4.46
C VAL A 262 19.88 11.98 3.12
N THR A 263 19.49 12.69 2.06
CA THR A 263 20.17 12.59 0.75
C THR A 263 20.13 13.90 -0.06
N ASP A 264 21.23 14.29 -0.71
CA ASP A 264 21.22 15.36 -1.73
C ASP A 264 20.37 14.99 -2.97
N LYS A 265 20.19 13.69 -3.18
CA LYS A 265 19.46 13.06 -4.28
C LYS A 265 17.96 12.99 -4.01
N PRO A 266 17.09 13.18 -5.03
CA PRO A 266 15.65 13.16 -4.87
C PRO A 266 15.10 11.73 -4.70
N ILE A 267 13.89 11.60 -4.17
CA ILE A 267 13.05 10.41 -4.30
C ILE A 267 12.28 10.54 -5.61
N LEU A 268 12.30 9.49 -6.43
CA LEU A 268 11.53 9.45 -7.66
C LEU A 268 10.19 8.73 -7.41
N VAL A 269 9.09 9.43 -7.66
CA VAL A 269 7.72 8.88 -7.58
C VAL A 269 7.25 8.56 -8.99
N VAL A 270 7.02 7.29 -9.29
CA VAL A 270 6.55 6.83 -10.60
C VAL A 270 5.08 6.44 -10.45
N GLU A 271 4.18 7.33 -10.88
CA GLU A 271 2.74 7.22 -10.70
C GLU A 271 2.04 8.01 -11.82
N ASP A 272 1.15 7.35 -12.56
CA ASP A 272 0.41 7.96 -13.67
C ASP A 272 -0.80 8.78 -13.20
N ASN A 273 -1.35 8.46 -12.02
CA ASN A 273 -2.44 9.22 -11.42
C ASN A 273 -1.92 10.54 -10.79
N PRO A 274 -2.32 11.71 -11.31
CA PRO A 274 -1.79 12.99 -10.86
C PRO A 274 -2.15 13.32 -9.40
N LEU A 275 -3.28 12.82 -8.89
CA LEU A 275 -3.69 13.04 -7.50
C LEU A 275 -2.82 12.23 -6.55
N ALA A 276 -2.58 10.95 -6.85
CA ALA A 276 -1.73 10.08 -6.04
C ALA A 276 -0.27 10.54 -6.06
N ALA A 277 0.24 10.93 -7.23
CA ALA A 277 1.58 11.47 -7.39
C ALA A 277 1.77 12.76 -6.58
N ASN A 278 0.82 13.69 -6.65
CA ASN A 278 0.85 14.94 -5.89
C ASN A 278 0.78 14.70 -4.38
N LEU A 279 -0.08 13.78 -3.94
CA LEU A 279 -0.25 13.46 -2.53
C LEU A 279 1.04 12.85 -1.93
N MET A 280 1.65 11.88 -2.62
CA MET A 280 2.95 11.31 -2.23
C MET A 280 4.05 12.37 -2.21
N SER A 281 4.07 13.26 -3.20
CA SER A 281 5.04 14.36 -3.29
C SER A 281 4.91 15.34 -2.12
N VAL A 282 3.68 15.70 -1.74
CA VAL A 282 3.43 16.55 -0.57
C VAL A 282 3.90 15.88 0.71
N TRP A 283 3.57 14.60 0.93
CA TRP A 283 3.96 13.88 2.14
C TRP A 283 5.48 13.74 2.29
N LEU A 284 6.17 13.38 1.20
CA LEU A 284 7.62 13.24 1.18
C LEU A 284 8.32 14.62 1.29
N GLY A 285 7.76 15.65 0.66
CA GLY A 285 8.25 17.03 0.76
C GLY A 285 8.13 17.59 2.18
N GLU A 286 7.00 17.36 2.86
CA GLU A 286 6.81 17.73 4.27
C GLU A 286 7.80 17.00 5.20
N ALA A 287 8.19 15.78 4.85
CA ALA A 287 9.20 15.01 5.58
C ALA A 287 10.65 15.43 5.25
N GLY A 288 10.85 16.43 4.38
CA GLY A 288 12.16 17.02 4.07
C GLY A 288 12.88 16.38 2.88
N TYR A 289 12.23 15.53 2.10
CA TYR A 289 12.83 14.93 0.90
C TYR A 289 12.59 15.81 -0.33
N LYS A 290 13.59 15.88 -1.23
CA LYS A 290 13.37 16.36 -2.60
C LYS A 290 12.63 15.28 -3.38
N VAL A 291 11.59 15.65 -4.12
CA VAL A 291 10.76 14.69 -4.86
C VAL A 291 10.73 15.06 -6.32
N GLU A 292 10.91 14.06 -7.18
CA GLU A 292 10.71 14.14 -8.62
C GLU A 292 9.64 13.13 -9.02
N VAL A 293 8.81 13.48 -10.00
CA VAL A 293 7.67 12.64 -10.43
C VAL A 293 7.90 12.16 -11.85
N ALA A 294 7.58 10.91 -12.16
CA ALA A 294 7.45 10.38 -13.52
C ALA A 294 6.05 9.77 -13.70
N THR A 295 5.39 10.03 -14.83
CA THR A 295 4.03 9.52 -15.09
C THR A 295 4.01 8.34 -16.07
N THR A 296 5.14 8.06 -16.72
CA THR A 296 5.32 6.91 -17.62
C THR A 296 6.58 6.14 -17.26
N GLY A 297 6.63 4.87 -17.67
CA GLY A 297 7.80 4.04 -17.41
C GLY A 297 9.06 4.47 -18.17
N GLU A 298 8.93 5.06 -19.37
CA GLU A 298 10.08 5.60 -20.12
C GLU A 298 10.62 6.88 -19.45
N GLU A 299 9.74 7.75 -18.95
CA GLU A 299 10.15 8.90 -18.15
C GLU A 299 10.86 8.46 -16.86
N ALA A 300 10.36 7.40 -16.21
CA ALA A 300 10.98 6.84 -15.01
C ALA A 300 12.40 6.34 -15.28
N LEU A 301 12.62 5.60 -16.37
CA LEU A 301 13.96 5.13 -16.76
C LEU A 301 14.91 6.29 -17.06
N SER A 302 14.45 7.29 -17.83
CA SER A 302 15.26 8.46 -18.18
C SER A 302 15.65 9.28 -16.93
N LYS A 303 14.69 9.53 -16.04
CA LYS A 303 14.91 10.26 -14.78
C LYS A 303 15.79 9.47 -13.81
N ALA A 304 15.64 8.15 -13.73
CA ALA A 304 16.49 7.32 -12.88
C ALA A 304 17.97 7.39 -13.28
N LEU A 305 18.27 7.40 -14.59
CA LEU A 305 19.63 7.53 -15.10
C LEU A 305 20.22 8.92 -14.90
N THR A 306 19.39 9.96 -15.06
CA THR A 306 19.84 11.36 -14.98
C THR A 306 20.02 11.82 -13.53
N LEU A 307 19.07 11.48 -12.67
CA LEU A 307 18.99 11.99 -11.30
C LEU A 307 19.66 11.07 -10.28
N ILE A 308 19.79 9.77 -10.60
CA ILE A 308 20.26 8.71 -9.71
C ILE A 308 19.60 8.85 -8.33
N PRO A 309 18.26 8.70 -8.26
CA PRO A 309 17.49 9.01 -7.06
C PRO A 309 17.91 8.16 -5.86
N ALA A 310 17.62 8.67 -4.67
CA ALA A 310 17.87 7.97 -3.41
C ALA A 310 16.99 6.73 -3.24
N ALA A 311 15.76 6.79 -3.74
CA ALA A 311 14.81 5.68 -3.79
C ALA A 311 13.79 5.94 -4.91
N ILE A 312 13.15 4.87 -5.36
CA ILE A 312 12.05 4.93 -6.34
C ILE A 312 10.81 4.31 -5.69
N THR A 313 9.68 5.02 -5.74
CA THR A 313 8.36 4.40 -5.57
C THR A 313 7.79 4.14 -6.96
N LEU A 314 7.41 2.90 -7.23
CA LEU A 314 7.06 2.45 -8.59
C LEU A 314 5.67 1.85 -8.62
N ASP A 315 4.72 2.53 -9.26
CA ASP A 315 3.47 1.89 -9.66
C ASP A 315 3.74 0.81 -10.71
N ILE A 316 3.07 -0.32 -10.57
CA ILE A 316 3.08 -1.41 -11.56
C ILE A 316 2.16 -1.09 -12.73
N LEU A 317 1.04 -0.40 -12.46
CA LEU A 317 0.05 -0.08 -13.48
C LEU A 317 0.38 1.27 -14.13
N LEU A 318 1.37 1.27 -15.03
CA LEU A 318 1.72 2.44 -15.82
C LEU A 318 1.14 2.35 -17.24
N PRO A 319 0.83 3.50 -17.87
CA PRO A 319 0.44 3.54 -19.27
C PRO A 319 1.59 3.08 -20.17
N GLU A 320 1.25 2.37 -21.26
CA GLU A 320 2.15 1.90 -22.33
C GLU A 320 3.17 0.80 -21.94
N MET A 321 3.74 0.84 -20.74
CA MET A 321 4.74 -0.12 -20.26
C MET A 321 4.42 -0.57 -18.83
N ASP A 322 4.32 -1.89 -18.64
CA ASP A 322 4.17 -2.53 -17.33
C ASP A 322 5.32 -2.13 -16.37
N GLY A 323 5.01 -1.68 -15.17
CA GLY A 323 5.98 -1.29 -14.16
C GLY A 323 6.90 -2.44 -13.72
N TRP A 324 6.51 -3.71 -13.90
CA TRP A 324 7.44 -4.84 -13.74
C TRP A 324 8.60 -4.80 -14.73
N ARG A 325 8.35 -4.36 -15.97
CA ARG A 325 9.36 -4.20 -16.99
C ARG A 325 10.30 -3.03 -16.68
N VAL A 326 9.76 -1.96 -16.07
CA VAL A 326 10.55 -0.83 -15.56
C VAL A 326 11.48 -1.31 -14.44
N LEU A 327 10.96 -2.05 -13.45
CA LEU A 327 11.74 -2.62 -12.36
C LEU A 327 12.90 -3.48 -12.88
N HIS A 328 12.60 -4.42 -13.78
CA HIS A 328 13.62 -5.29 -14.37
C HIS A 328 14.72 -4.51 -15.07
N ARG A 329 14.35 -3.55 -15.95
CA ARG A 329 15.33 -2.71 -16.66
C ARG A 329 16.20 -1.89 -15.70
N LEU A 330 15.60 -1.30 -14.67
CA LEU A 330 16.36 -0.58 -13.64
C LEU A 330 17.35 -1.48 -12.90
N LYS A 331 17.03 -2.77 -12.73
CA LYS A 331 17.90 -3.75 -12.06
C LYS A 331 18.99 -4.33 -12.97
N GLU A 332 18.84 -4.27 -14.29
CA GLU A 332 19.87 -4.67 -15.25
C GLU A 332 20.94 -3.60 -15.49
N ILE A 333 20.59 -2.32 -15.37
CA ILE A 333 21.50 -1.22 -15.70
C ILE A 333 22.48 -0.96 -14.53
N PRO A 334 23.81 -0.98 -14.74
CA PRO A 334 24.81 -0.82 -13.68
C PRO A 334 24.66 0.44 -12.82
N GLU A 335 24.22 1.55 -13.42
CA GLU A 335 24.06 2.85 -12.78
C GLU A 335 22.82 2.95 -11.88
N THR A 336 21.80 2.11 -12.11
CA THR A 336 20.50 2.18 -11.40
C THR A 336 20.17 0.91 -10.62
N LYS A 337 20.89 -0.20 -10.82
CA LYS A 337 20.60 -1.49 -10.18
C LYS A 337 20.57 -1.46 -8.66
N ASP A 338 21.38 -0.60 -8.05
CA ASP A 338 21.53 -0.50 -6.60
C ASP A 338 20.53 0.50 -5.98
N ILE A 339 19.74 1.20 -6.82
CA ILE A 339 18.70 2.10 -6.33
C ILE A 339 17.60 1.25 -5.66
N PRO A 340 17.21 1.56 -4.42
CA PRO A 340 16.15 0.85 -3.75
C PRO A 340 14.79 1.23 -4.37
N ILE A 341 14.01 0.21 -4.75
CA ILE A 341 12.71 0.38 -5.40
C ILE A 341 11.62 -0.22 -4.51
N ILE A 342 10.69 0.61 -4.04
CA ILE A 342 9.44 0.16 -3.42
C ILE A 342 8.38 0.05 -4.50
N VAL A 343 7.85 -1.15 -4.67
CA VAL A 343 6.72 -1.36 -5.57
C VAL A 343 5.43 -0.91 -4.91
N VAL A 344 4.60 -0.18 -5.63
CA VAL A 344 3.24 0.23 -5.23
C VAL A 344 2.28 -0.48 -6.17
N SER A 345 1.40 -1.35 -5.67
CA SER A 345 0.45 -2.04 -6.55
C SER A 345 -0.90 -2.34 -5.89
N ILE A 346 -1.90 -2.58 -6.73
CA ILE A 346 -3.26 -2.94 -6.34
C ILE A 346 -3.43 -4.44 -6.02
N VAL A 347 -2.43 -5.30 -6.32
CA VAL A 347 -2.47 -6.76 -6.11
C VAL A 347 -1.42 -7.19 -5.10
N GLU A 348 -1.78 -7.97 -4.09
CA GLU A 348 -0.83 -8.55 -3.14
C GLU A 348 0.02 -9.68 -3.76
N ASP A 349 0.98 -9.36 -4.62
CA ASP A 349 2.02 -10.31 -5.05
C ASP A 349 3.42 -9.84 -4.63
N LYS A 350 3.58 -9.77 -3.31
CA LYS A 350 4.84 -9.38 -2.66
C LYS A 350 6.00 -10.33 -3.03
N SER A 351 5.72 -11.61 -3.27
CA SER A 351 6.70 -12.62 -3.68
C SER A 351 7.33 -12.30 -5.02
N PHE A 352 6.52 -11.93 -6.01
CA PHE A 352 7.01 -11.64 -7.35
C PHE A 352 7.90 -10.39 -7.38
N GLY A 353 7.50 -9.31 -6.72
CA GLY A 353 8.29 -8.08 -6.72
C GLY A 353 9.63 -8.19 -6.00
N LEU A 354 9.67 -8.89 -4.86
CA LEU A 354 10.93 -9.16 -4.16
C LEU A 354 11.88 -10.04 -5.01
N SER A 355 11.33 -11.00 -5.76
CA SER A 355 12.14 -11.88 -6.64
C SER A 355 12.81 -11.12 -7.80
N LEU A 356 12.24 -9.99 -8.22
CA LEU A 356 12.76 -9.12 -9.28
C LEU A 356 13.68 -8.00 -8.75
N GLY A 357 13.97 -7.98 -7.45
CA GLY A 357 14.91 -7.04 -6.84
C GLY A 357 14.29 -5.76 -6.28
N ALA A 358 12.96 -5.70 -6.11
CA ALA A 358 12.34 -4.70 -5.26
C ALA A 358 12.77 -4.91 -3.79
N VAL A 359 12.95 -3.82 -3.05
CA VAL A 359 13.39 -3.87 -1.65
C VAL A 359 12.21 -4.01 -0.69
N ASP A 360 11.05 -3.49 -1.09
CA ASP A 360 9.80 -3.61 -0.35
C ASP A 360 8.62 -3.36 -1.29
N TYR A 361 7.43 -3.52 -0.75
CA TYR A 361 6.17 -3.50 -1.47
C TYR A 361 5.10 -2.77 -0.65
N MET A 362 4.24 -1.96 -1.28
CA MET A 362 3.09 -1.26 -0.69
C MET A 362 1.83 -1.58 -1.50
N VAL A 363 0.72 -1.82 -0.80
CA VAL A 363 -0.60 -2.00 -1.42
C VAL A 363 -1.28 -0.63 -1.52
N LYS A 364 -1.92 -0.33 -2.65
CA LYS A 364 -2.79 0.85 -2.76
C LYS A 364 -4.12 0.60 -2.01
N PRO A 365 -4.65 1.58 -1.25
CA PRO A 365 -4.18 2.97 -1.13
C PRO A 365 -2.97 3.13 -0.20
N VAL A 366 -1.99 3.91 -0.62
CA VAL A 366 -0.76 4.16 0.15
C VAL A 366 -1.05 5.08 1.33
N ALA A 367 -0.79 4.60 2.56
CA ALA A 367 -0.90 5.43 3.76
C ALA A 367 0.36 6.28 3.99
N ARG A 368 0.20 7.55 4.40
CA ARG A 368 1.32 8.47 4.71
C ARG A 368 2.34 7.87 5.68
N VAL A 369 1.86 7.30 6.79
CA VAL A 369 2.74 6.69 7.81
C VAL A 369 3.50 5.51 7.24
N GLU A 370 2.85 4.68 6.43
CA GLU A 370 3.50 3.53 5.80
C GLU A 370 4.58 3.95 4.81
N LEU A 371 4.25 4.88 3.90
CA LEU A 371 5.20 5.45 2.92
C LEU A 371 6.43 6.03 3.61
N LEU A 372 6.22 6.91 4.59
CA LEU A 372 7.31 7.56 5.31
C LEU A 372 8.16 6.53 6.07
N SER A 373 7.52 5.55 6.73
CA SER A 373 8.26 4.52 7.48
C SER A 373 9.12 3.64 6.57
N LYS A 374 8.64 3.28 5.37
CA LYS A 374 9.39 2.46 4.41
C LYS A 374 10.51 3.25 3.77
N ILE A 375 10.25 4.49 3.35
CA ILE A 375 11.27 5.38 2.80
C ILE A 375 12.36 5.66 3.86
N GLU A 376 11.98 5.89 5.11
CA GLU A 376 12.92 6.09 6.21
C GLU A 376 13.74 4.82 6.48
N LYS A 377 13.11 3.64 6.50
CA LYS A 377 13.82 2.36 6.60
C LYS A 377 14.81 2.17 5.45
N LEU A 378 14.48 2.59 4.23
CA LEU A 378 15.37 2.51 3.07
C LEU A 378 16.52 3.51 3.13
N ALA A 379 16.23 4.74 3.56
CA ALA A 379 17.25 5.74 3.84
C ALA A 379 18.22 5.28 4.95
N ARG A 380 17.73 4.45 5.89
CA ARG A 380 18.55 3.79 6.91
C ARG A 380 19.27 2.54 6.39
N SER A 381 18.64 1.70 5.54
CA SER A 381 19.23 0.44 5.03
C SER A 381 20.23 0.64 3.90
N GLY A 382 20.27 1.81 3.27
CA GLY A 382 21.38 2.26 2.42
C GLY A 382 22.64 2.66 3.19
N ARG A 383 22.58 2.73 4.53
CA ARG A 383 23.76 2.88 5.37
C ARG A 383 24.28 1.49 5.72
N ARG A 384 25.53 1.21 5.35
CA ARG A 384 26.32 0.13 5.95
C ARG A 384 26.09 0.16 7.48
N THR A 385 25.70 -0.96 8.07
CA THR A 385 25.59 -1.13 9.52
C THR A 385 26.87 -0.60 10.15
N LYS A 386 26.73 0.44 10.97
CA LYS A 386 27.88 1.09 11.57
C LYS A 386 28.50 0.12 12.56
N ARG A 387 29.80 -0.13 12.40
CA ARG A 387 30.54 -1.11 13.20
C ARG A 387 31.23 -0.40 14.36
N VAL A 388 30.95 -0.83 15.58
CA VAL A 388 31.61 -0.32 16.78
C VAL A 388 32.52 -1.41 17.33
N LEU A 389 33.80 -1.12 17.46
CA LEU A 389 34.77 -2.03 18.09
C LEU A 389 34.88 -1.72 19.57
N VAL A 390 34.55 -2.68 20.43
CA VAL A 390 34.69 -2.60 21.88
C VAL A 390 35.92 -3.40 22.30
N ILE A 391 36.87 -2.72 22.95
CA ILE A 391 38.13 -3.28 23.42
C ILE A 391 38.18 -3.13 24.94
N ASP A 392 38.05 -4.25 25.65
CA ASP A 392 37.98 -4.31 27.11
C ASP A 392 38.39 -5.71 27.57
N ASP A 393 39.16 -5.86 28.64
CA ASP A 393 39.56 -7.19 29.13
C ASP A 393 38.48 -7.84 30.00
N ASN A 394 37.49 -7.07 30.45
CA ASN A 394 36.36 -7.57 31.22
C ASN A 394 35.20 -8.03 30.29
N PRO A 395 34.90 -9.34 30.22
CA PRO A 395 33.85 -9.86 29.34
C PRO A 395 32.44 -9.38 29.70
N ALA A 396 32.20 -8.98 30.96
CA ALA A 396 30.92 -8.44 31.38
C ALA A 396 30.67 -7.04 30.79
N ASP A 397 31.70 -6.20 30.73
CA ASP A 397 31.63 -4.84 30.18
C ASP A 397 31.41 -4.89 28.66
N ILE A 398 32.12 -5.80 27.96
CA ILE A 398 31.90 -6.06 26.53
C ILE A 398 30.44 -6.48 26.28
N SER A 399 29.93 -7.45 27.06
CA SER A 399 28.59 -7.99 26.84
C SER A 399 27.51 -6.93 27.06
N LEU A 400 27.68 -6.08 28.08
CA LEU A 400 26.78 -4.98 28.37
C LEU A 400 26.72 -3.94 27.24
N ILE A 401 27.89 -3.52 26.75
CA ILE A 401 27.97 -2.56 25.63
C ILE A 401 27.42 -3.21 24.34
N GLU A 402 27.70 -4.50 24.13
CA GLU A 402 27.18 -5.26 23.00
C GLU A 402 25.65 -5.28 22.99
N GLU A 403 25.01 -5.64 24.10
CA GLU A 403 23.54 -5.65 24.22
C GLU A 403 22.95 -4.26 23.97
N MET A 404 23.53 -3.22 24.59
CA MET A 404 23.08 -1.83 24.42
C MET A 404 23.14 -1.37 22.96
N LEU A 405 24.27 -1.61 22.28
CA LEU A 405 24.48 -1.12 20.92
C LEU A 405 23.76 -1.97 19.86
N LYS A 406 23.53 -3.26 20.12
CA LYS A 406 22.72 -4.11 19.23
C LYS A 406 21.27 -3.66 19.18
N LEU A 407 20.70 -3.21 20.30
CA LEU A 407 19.35 -2.64 20.36
C LEU A 407 19.22 -1.40 19.46
N ASP A 408 20.31 -0.65 19.30
CA ASP A 408 20.38 0.54 18.45
C ASP A 408 20.74 0.24 16.98
N GLY A 409 20.84 -1.04 16.61
CA GLY A 409 21.13 -1.46 15.23
C GLY A 409 22.59 -1.36 14.80
N TYR A 410 23.52 -1.21 15.76
CA TYR A 410 24.96 -1.28 15.47
C TYR A 410 25.45 -2.72 15.40
N GLU A 411 26.47 -2.96 14.58
CA GLU A 411 27.24 -4.20 14.61
C GLU A 411 28.43 -4.04 15.55
N VAL A 412 28.56 -4.92 16.55
CA VAL A 412 29.57 -4.79 17.60
C VAL A 412 30.69 -5.80 17.36
N LEU A 413 31.90 -5.30 17.11
CA LEU A 413 33.13 -6.08 17.10
C LEU A 413 33.70 -6.11 18.52
N LYS A 414 34.17 -7.26 18.97
CA LYS A 414 34.64 -7.47 20.35
C LYS A 414 36.11 -7.78 20.36
N ALA A 415 36.87 -7.25 21.30
CA ALA A 415 38.26 -7.63 21.54
C ALA A 415 38.54 -7.67 23.05
N ALA A 416 39.09 -8.78 23.52
CA ALA A 416 39.39 -8.99 24.94
C ALA A 416 40.78 -8.48 25.35
N SER A 417 41.52 -7.87 24.43
CA SER A 417 42.84 -7.29 24.68
C SER A 417 43.18 -6.21 23.66
N GLY A 418 44.12 -5.31 24.00
CA GLY A 418 44.60 -4.29 23.09
C GLY A 418 45.20 -4.86 21.79
N VAL A 419 45.90 -5.99 21.86
CA VAL A 419 46.50 -6.66 20.69
C VAL A 419 45.42 -7.18 19.74
N GLU A 420 44.39 -7.83 20.28
CA GLU A 420 43.25 -8.28 19.48
C GLU A 420 42.48 -7.09 18.89
N GLY A 421 42.32 -6.02 19.67
CA GLY A 421 41.68 -4.78 19.27
C GLY A 421 42.36 -4.12 18.08
N LEU A 422 43.69 -3.97 18.11
CA LEU A 422 44.47 -3.43 16.99
C LEU A 422 44.35 -4.28 15.72
N LYS A 423 44.38 -5.61 15.87
CA LYS A 423 44.22 -6.53 14.73
C LYS A 423 42.85 -6.37 14.06
N LYS A 424 41.79 -6.30 14.86
CA LYS A 424 40.41 -6.08 14.38
C LYS A 424 40.20 -4.67 13.82
N ALA A 425 40.78 -3.64 14.44
CA ALA A 425 40.71 -2.28 13.93
C ALA A 425 41.30 -2.16 12.51
N ARG A 426 42.42 -2.85 12.24
CA ARG A 426 43.06 -2.91 10.91
C ARG A 426 42.26 -3.72 9.90
N ALA A 427 41.86 -4.94 10.28
CA ALA A 427 41.20 -5.87 9.37
C ALA A 427 39.76 -5.45 9.05
N ASP A 428 39.01 -5.11 10.09
CA ASP A 428 37.57 -4.94 10.04
C ASP A 428 37.14 -3.47 10.01
N LYS A 429 38.07 -2.50 9.98
CA LYS A 429 37.80 -1.07 9.73
C LYS A 429 36.46 -0.59 10.33
N PRO A 430 36.35 -0.55 11.67
CA PRO A 430 35.15 -0.09 12.37
C PRO A 430 34.92 1.40 12.09
N ASP A 431 33.72 1.87 12.41
CA ASP A 431 33.34 3.28 12.32
C ASP A 431 33.64 4.05 13.63
N LEU A 432 33.77 3.34 14.76
CA LEU A 432 34.09 3.88 16.09
C LEU A 432 34.78 2.82 16.95
N VAL A 433 35.67 3.24 17.85
CA VAL A 433 36.26 2.38 18.89
C VAL A 433 35.83 2.85 20.28
N VAL A 434 35.35 1.92 21.11
CA VAL A 434 35.18 2.10 22.56
C VAL A 434 36.31 1.33 23.24
N LEU A 435 37.14 2.03 24.01
CA LEU A 435 38.41 1.52 24.51
C LEU A 435 38.51 1.67 26.04
N ASP A 436 38.80 0.58 26.75
CA ASP A 436 39.31 0.66 28.12
C ASP A 436 40.81 0.97 28.12
N LEU A 437 41.24 1.74 29.10
CA LEU A 437 42.64 2.04 29.34
C LEU A 437 43.34 0.98 30.19
N MET A 438 42.59 0.29 31.05
CA MET A 438 43.14 -0.66 32.01
C MET A 438 43.02 -2.09 31.47
N MET A 439 43.97 -2.52 30.65
CA MET A 439 44.01 -3.88 30.09
C MET A 439 45.40 -4.51 30.29
N PRO A 440 45.50 -5.84 30.43
CA PRO A 440 46.76 -6.54 30.52
C PRO A 440 47.54 -6.51 29.19
N ASP A 441 48.85 -6.67 29.32
CA ASP A 441 49.86 -6.68 28.24
C ASP A 441 50.00 -5.35 27.48
N LEU A 442 48.94 -4.95 26.78
CA LEU A 442 48.91 -3.73 25.98
C LEU A 442 47.78 -2.84 26.48
N ASP A 443 48.15 -1.78 27.20
CA ASP A 443 47.19 -0.84 27.78
C ASP A 443 46.53 0.05 26.72
N GLY A 444 45.44 0.73 27.08
CA GLY A 444 44.73 1.56 26.10
C GLY A 444 45.52 2.77 25.61
N PHE A 445 46.51 3.27 26.35
CA PHE A 445 47.38 4.34 25.86
C PHE A 445 48.31 3.85 24.74
N ASP A 446 48.84 2.64 24.88
CA ASP A 446 49.65 1.98 23.86
C ASP A 446 48.82 1.64 22.63
N VAL A 447 47.58 1.15 22.81
CA VAL A 447 46.63 0.94 21.70
C VAL A 447 46.41 2.23 20.92
N MET A 448 46.15 3.35 21.61
CA MET A 448 45.95 4.64 20.94
C MET A 448 47.19 5.09 20.15
N ARG A 449 48.39 5.04 20.76
CA ARG A 449 49.64 5.41 20.08
C ARG A 449 49.88 4.56 18.83
N LEU A 450 49.65 3.26 18.94
CA LEU A 450 49.79 2.34 17.81
C LEU A 450 48.74 2.61 16.73
N MET A 451 47.50 2.94 17.11
CA MET A 451 46.45 3.33 16.17
C MET A 451 46.81 4.62 15.41
N GLU A 452 47.39 5.61 16.07
CA GLU A 452 47.83 6.88 15.46
C GLU A 452 48.99 6.70 14.49
N SER A 453 49.92 5.80 14.80
CA SER A 453 51.08 5.52 13.96
C SER A 453 50.76 4.72 12.69
N ASP A 454 49.54 4.21 12.58
CA ASP A 454 49.11 3.31 11.51
C ASP A 454 48.19 4.01 10.52
N GLU A 455 48.51 3.94 9.23
CA GLU A 455 47.78 4.67 8.19
C GLU A 455 46.30 4.27 8.06
N VAL A 456 45.94 3.05 8.45
CA VAL A 456 44.58 2.52 8.37
C VAL A 456 43.74 2.99 9.56
N THR A 457 44.34 3.08 10.76
CA THR A 457 43.60 3.35 12.00
C THR A 457 43.74 4.77 12.54
N LYS A 458 44.69 5.58 12.02
CA LYS A 458 44.98 6.94 12.53
C LYS A 458 43.84 7.95 12.48
N GLY A 459 42.77 7.67 11.74
CA GLY A 459 41.59 8.53 11.63
C GLY A 459 40.36 8.02 12.38
N LEU A 460 40.46 6.87 13.07
CA LEU A 460 39.32 6.27 13.74
C LEU A 460 38.96 7.06 15.00
N PRO A 461 37.70 7.47 15.18
CA PRO A 461 37.26 8.10 16.42
C PRO A 461 37.30 7.10 17.57
N VAL A 462 37.73 7.55 18.74
CA VAL A 462 37.84 6.75 19.96
C VAL A 462 37.01 7.38 21.08
N ILE A 463 36.23 6.57 21.79
CA ILE A 463 35.63 6.91 23.09
C ILE A 463 36.35 6.10 24.15
N LEU A 464 36.83 6.77 25.19
CA LEU A 464 37.40 6.09 26.34
C LEU A 464 36.29 5.69 27.31
N PHE A 465 36.28 4.42 27.72
CA PHE A 465 35.35 3.89 28.71
C PHE A 465 36.16 3.13 29.77
N THR A 466 36.52 3.80 30.86
CA THR A 466 37.49 3.26 31.82
C THR A 466 37.10 3.51 33.27
N ALA A 467 37.59 2.68 34.19
CA ALA A 467 37.50 2.93 35.63
C ALA A 467 38.65 3.83 36.15
N LYS A 468 39.65 4.15 35.31
CA LYS A 468 40.79 4.99 35.70
C LYS A 468 40.38 6.47 35.76
N ASP A 469 40.62 7.10 36.90
CA ASP A 469 40.57 8.56 37.01
C ASP A 469 41.75 9.18 36.25
N LEU A 470 41.44 9.93 35.19
CA LEU A 470 42.45 10.57 34.34
C LEU A 470 42.96 11.86 34.98
N THR A 471 44.26 11.92 35.23
CA THR A 471 44.94 13.13 35.71
C THR A 471 45.01 14.20 34.61
N GLU A 472 45.30 15.45 34.98
CA GLU A 472 45.52 16.53 33.99
C GLU A 472 46.66 16.21 33.01
N ILE A 473 47.67 15.47 33.47
CA ILE A 473 48.79 14.99 32.64
C ILE A 473 48.31 13.91 31.67
N ASP A 474 47.49 12.96 32.13
CA ASP A 474 46.92 11.93 31.24
C ASP A 474 46.09 12.60 30.14
N ARG A 475 45.25 13.60 30.49
CA ARG A 475 44.41 14.37 29.55
C ARG A 475 45.23 15.15 28.53
N ALA A 476 46.36 15.72 28.93
CA ALA A 476 47.27 16.43 28.03
C ALA A 476 47.95 15.51 27.01
N ASN A 477 48.09 14.22 27.33
CA ASN A 477 48.70 13.20 26.47
C ASN A 477 47.67 12.45 25.61
N LEU A 478 46.38 12.82 25.67
CA LEU A 478 45.34 12.18 24.88
C LEU A 478 45.38 12.62 23.42
N SER A 479 45.28 11.63 22.54
CA SER A 479 45.17 11.80 21.09
C SER A 479 44.02 12.75 20.70
N HIS A 480 44.21 13.49 19.61
CA HIS A 480 43.17 14.32 18.99
C HIS A 480 41.97 13.50 18.45
N ASN A 481 42.11 12.18 18.35
CA ASN A 481 41.05 11.29 17.88
C ASN A 481 40.05 10.91 18.97
N ILE A 482 40.30 11.29 20.22
CA ILE A 482 39.39 11.05 21.33
C ILE A 482 38.21 12.01 21.23
N ARG A 483 37.00 11.43 21.18
CA ARG A 483 35.75 12.17 21.03
C ARG A 483 35.03 12.40 22.34
N ASP A 484 35.24 11.52 23.31
CA ASP A 484 34.73 11.66 24.67
C ASP A 484 35.37 10.66 25.65
N ILE A 485 35.14 10.87 26.94
CA ILE A 485 35.64 10.05 28.03
C ILE A 485 34.51 9.76 29.02
N PHE A 486 34.28 8.48 29.30
CA PHE A 486 33.27 8.00 30.24
C PHE A 486 33.90 7.15 31.33
N THR A 487 33.37 7.28 32.55
CA THR A 487 33.83 6.49 33.70
C THR A 487 32.95 5.26 33.92
N LYS A 488 33.55 4.11 34.24
CA LYS A 488 32.81 2.88 34.57
C LYS A 488 32.07 2.98 35.92
N ALA A 489 32.59 3.77 36.86
CA ALA A 489 32.06 3.91 38.23
C ALA A 489 30.70 4.62 38.30
N GLN A 490 30.44 5.53 37.37
CA GLN A 490 29.14 6.16 37.15
C GLN A 490 28.67 5.72 35.76
N LEU A 491 28.10 4.53 35.67
CA LEU A 491 27.61 3.94 34.43
C LEU A 491 26.43 4.75 33.87
N ASP A 492 26.72 5.93 33.31
CA ASP A 492 25.80 6.75 32.54
C ASP A 492 25.69 6.16 31.13
N ARG A 493 25.09 4.98 31.08
CA ARG A 493 24.81 4.21 29.86
C ARG A 493 24.07 5.07 28.84
N THR A 494 23.16 5.91 29.33
CA THR A 494 22.35 6.82 28.52
C THR A 494 23.23 7.86 27.83
N SER A 495 24.18 8.46 28.53
CA SER A 495 25.11 9.43 27.93
C SER A 495 26.13 8.78 26.98
N LEU A 496 26.66 7.60 27.32
CA LEU A 496 27.54 6.86 26.40
C LEU A 496 26.82 6.49 25.11
N ARG A 497 25.61 5.93 25.22
CA ARG A 497 24.73 5.57 24.09
C ARG A 497 24.41 6.80 23.24
N LYS A 498 23.99 7.90 23.86
CA LYS A 498 23.69 9.17 23.18
C LYS A 498 24.90 9.70 22.42
N LYS A 499 26.10 9.65 23.02
CA LYS A 499 27.32 10.13 22.38
C LYS A 499 27.75 9.28 21.19
N ILE A 500 27.67 7.96 21.32
CA ILE A 500 27.90 7.02 20.20
C ILE A 500 26.91 7.33 19.06
N GLY A 501 25.65 7.56 19.43
CA GLY A 501 24.61 8.02 18.53
C GLY A 501 24.95 9.30 17.77
N ASP A 502 25.33 10.35 18.49
CA ASP A 502 25.70 11.64 17.91
C ASP A 502 26.91 11.55 16.96
N LEU A 503 27.91 10.72 17.30
CA LEU A 503 29.11 10.53 16.47
C LEU A 503 28.85 9.68 15.22
N LEU A 504 27.92 8.73 15.29
CA LEU A 504 27.61 7.81 14.19
C LEU A 504 26.34 8.21 13.40
N GLY A 505 25.69 9.31 13.77
CA GLY A 505 24.53 9.88 13.06
C GLY A 505 23.21 9.16 13.35
N HIS A 506 23.07 8.55 14.53
CA HIS A 506 21.87 7.87 15.04
C HIS A 506 21.43 8.56 16.34
N LYS A 507 20.38 9.37 16.35
CA LYS A 507 19.89 9.90 17.64
C LYS A 507 19.18 8.77 18.40
N ALA A 508 19.71 8.42 19.57
CA ALA A 508 19.04 7.50 20.49
C ALA A 508 17.65 8.07 20.83
N GLU A 509 16.62 7.24 20.69
CA GLU A 509 15.27 7.55 21.15
C GLU A 509 15.33 7.77 22.67
N GLU A 510 15.02 9.00 23.12
CA GLU A 510 14.87 9.31 24.54
C GLU A 510 13.58 8.62 25.02
N GLU A 511 13.72 7.47 25.67
CA GLU A 511 12.63 6.83 26.40
C GLU A 511 12.13 7.80 27.48
N THR A 512 10.84 8.13 27.43
CA THR A 512 10.14 8.96 28.42
C THR A 512 9.39 8.08 29.40
#